data_AF-A0A2V7PQZ8-F1
#
_entry.id   AF-A0A2V7PQZ8-F1
#
_cell.length_a   1.000
_cell.length_b   1.000
_cell.length_c   1.000
_cell.angle_alpha   90.00
_cell.angle_beta   90.00
_cell.angle_gamma   90.00
#
_symmetry.space_group_name_H-M   'P 1'
#
loop_
_entity.id
_entity.type
_entity.pdbx_description
1 polymer ?
#
loop_
_entity_poly.entity_id
_entity_poly.type
_entity_poly.pdbx_seq_one_letter_code
_entity_poly.pdbx_strand_id
1 'polypeptide(L)'
;MSSLFDRFNAELDQIGERVRTVFESSKLHLDRSALVGQRSKAAYKLGMLVYKKARGGEVSQAELDALFARLDDIAAKIATIDRELDEVHGESVHVDEQPAPAAEAVDAEVKKSE
;
A
#
# COMPACT_ATOMS: atom_id res chain seq x y z
N MET A 1 -21.56 -12.64 31.87
CA MET A 1 -20.11 -12.95 31.82
C MET A 1 -19.63 -13.36 30.41
N SER A 2 -20.51 -13.64 29.44
CA SER A 2 -20.12 -13.96 28.05
C SER A 2 -19.62 -12.75 27.26
N SER A 3 -20.21 -11.56 27.44
CA SER A 3 -19.93 -10.39 26.58
C SER A 3 -18.50 -9.86 26.64
N LEU A 4 -17.78 -10.06 27.77
CA LEU A 4 -16.38 -9.63 27.91
C LEU A 4 -15.42 -10.56 27.15
N PHE A 5 -15.69 -11.87 27.16
CA PHE A 5 -14.90 -12.85 26.40
C PHE A 5 -15.23 -12.80 24.89
N ASP A 6 -16.50 -12.59 24.54
CA ASP A 6 -16.93 -12.43 23.14
C ASP A 6 -16.31 -11.16 22.51
N ARG A 7 -16.26 -10.06 23.26
CA ARG A 7 -15.57 -8.83 22.83
C ARG A 7 -14.06 -9.04 22.67
N PHE A 8 -13.44 -9.81 23.58
CA PHE A 8 -12.00 -10.10 23.50
C PHE A 8 -11.65 -10.96 22.28
N ASN A 9 -12.48 -11.97 21.96
CA ASN A 9 -12.29 -12.77 20.75
C ASN A 9 -12.47 -11.92 19.48
N ALA A 10 -13.49 -11.06 19.43
CA ALA A 10 -13.68 -10.14 18.30
C ALA A 10 -12.52 -9.15 18.13
N GLU A 11 -11.95 -8.64 19.24
CA GLU A 11 -10.78 -7.76 19.20
C GLU A 11 -9.52 -8.52 18.73
N LEU A 12 -9.36 -9.80 19.08
CA LEU A 12 -8.25 -10.63 18.58
C LEU A 12 -8.35 -10.92 17.08
N ASP A 13 -9.54 -11.20 16.57
CA ASP A 13 -9.77 -11.43 15.14
C ASP A 13 -9.45 -10.16 14.33
N GLN A 14 -9.91 -8.99 14.81
CA GLN A 14 -9.59 -7.70 14.20
C GLN A 14 -8.09 -7.37 14.23
N ILE A 15 -7.39 -7.73 15.32
CA ILE A 15 -5.93 -7.57 15.39
C ILE A 15 -5.25 -8.50 14.38
N GLY A 16 -5.70 -9.74 14.24
CA GLY A 16 -5.17 -10.70 13.27
C GLY A 16 -5.30 -10.21 11.82
N GLU A 17 -6.46 -9.66 11.46
CA GLU A 17 -6.72 -9.08 10.15
C GLU A 17 -5.84 -7.84 9.90
N ARG A 18 -5.78 -6.90 10.84
CA ARG A 18 -4.92 -5.71 10.76
C ARG A 18 -3.44 -6.07 10.58
N VAL A 19 -2.93 -7.05 11.33
CA VAL A 19 -1.53 -7.51 11.22
C VAL A 19 -1.27 -8.09 9.83
N ARG A 20 -2.22 -8.84 9.28
CA ARG A 20 -2.11 -9.40 7.92
C ARG A 20 -2.08 -8.30 6.87
N THR A 21 -3.01 -7.35 6.92
CA THR A 21 -3.09 -6.20 6.00
C THR A 21 -1.81 -5.37 6.03
N VAL A 22 -1.27 -5.07 7.22
CA VAL A 22 -0.01 -4.33 7.38
C VAL A 22 1.17 -5.11 6.81
N PHE A 23 1.22 -6.42 7.01
CA PHE A 23 2.28 -7.27 6.48
C PHE A 23 2.24 -7.33 4.94
N GLU A 24 1.05 -7.51 4.37
CA GLU A 24 0.84 -7.51 2.91
C GLU A 24 1.22 -6.16 2.29
N SER A 25 0.76 -5.04 2.88
CA SER A 25 1.17 -3.69 2.48
C SER A 25 2.69 -3.47 2.57
N SER A 26 3.32 -3.93 3.67
CA SER A 26 4.77 -3.81 3.86
C SER A 26 5.56 -4.54 2.77
N LYS A 27 5.11 -5.73 2.37
CA LYS A 27 5.72 -6.49 1.28
C LYS A 27 5.58 -5.73 -0.05
N LEU A 28 4.40 -5.22 -0.37
CA LEU A 28 4.16 -4.44 -1.58
C LEU A 28 5.04 -3.19 -1.64
N HIS A 29 5.21 -2.48 -0.52
CA HIS A 29 6.12 -1.33 -0.44
C HIS A 29 7.59 -1.70 -0.68
N LEU A 30 8.06 -2.86 -0.18
CA LEU A 30 9.41 -3.35 -0.45
C LEU A 30 9.61 -3.71 -1.92
N ASP A 31 8.66 -4.44 -2.52
CA ASP A 31 8.71 -4.83 -3.93
C ASP A 31 8.70 -3.59 -4.84
N ARG A 32 7.87 -2.61 -4.52
CA ARG A 32 7.86 -1.29 -5.19
C ARG A 32 9.20 -0.59 -5.08
N SER A 33 9.78 -0.53 -3.89
CA SER A 33 11.09 0.10 -3.65
C SER A 33 12.19 -0.55 -4.49
N ALA A 34 12.20 -1.89 -4.56
CA ALA A 34 13.14 -2.63 -5.40
C ALA A 34 12.97 -2.26 -6.89
N LEU A 35 11.74 -2.20 -7.39
CA LEU A 35 11.45 -1.80 -8.78
C LEU A 35 11.84 -0.35 -9.08
N VAL A 36 11.60 0.59 -8.15
CA VAL A 36 12.08 1.97 -8.30
C VAL A 36 13.60 2.02 -8.41
N GLY A 37 14.31 1.24 -7.59
CA GLY A 37 15.76 1.08 -7.69
C GLY A 37 16.21 0.52 -9.04
N GLN A 38 15.48 -0.45 -9.59
CA GLN A 38 15.75 -0.99 -10.94
C GLN A 38 15.49 0.05 -12.03
N ARG A 39 14.41 0.82 -11.92
CA ARG A 39 14.07 1.92 -12.84
C ARG A 39 15.19 2.96 -12.87
N SER A 40 15.67 3.38 -11.69
CA SER A 40 16.77 4.34 -11.58
C SER A 40 18.05 3.83 -12.24
N LYS A 41 18.40 2.55 -12.06
CA LYS A 41 19.55 1.93 -12.73
C LYS A 41 19.39 1.89 -14.26
N ALA A 42 18.19 1.57 -14.76
CA ALA A 42 17.90 1.55 -16.19
C ALA A 42 17.94 2.96 -16.80
N ALA A 43 17.35 3.96 -16.12
CA ALA A 43 17.38 5.35 -16.53
C ALA A 43 18.81 5.92 -16.56
N TYR A 44 19.64 5.56 -15.56
CA TYR A 44 21.05 5.93 -15.54
C TYR A 44 21.79 5.38 -16.77
N LYS A 45 21.61 4.08 -17.09
CA LYS A 45 22.19 3.46 -18.28
C LYS A 45 21.73 4.18 -19.56
N LEU A 46 20.46 4.53 -19.65
CA LEU A 46 19.91 5.24 -20.80
C LEU A 46 20.59 6.60 -20.97
N GLY A 47 20.71 7.37 -19.88
CA GLY A 47 21.43 8.64 -19.86
C GLY A 47 22.89 8.49 -20.30
N MET A 48 23.55 7.39 -19.94
CA MET A 48 24.92 7.11 -20.35
C MET A 48 25.06 6.78 -21.83
N LEU A 49 24.10 6.04 -22.40
CA LEU A 49 24.06 5.80 -23.85
C LEU A 49 23.80 7.10 -24.62
N VAL A 50 22.89 7.94 -24.15
CA VAL A 50 22.63 9.26 -24.75
C VAL A 50 23.88 10.14 -24.71
N TYR A 51 24.56 10.19 -23.57
CA TYR A 51 25.83 10.91 -23.43
C TYR A 51 26.90 10.39 -24.39
N LYS A 52 27.07 9.07 -24.48
CA LYS A 52 28.03 8.43 -25.39
C LYS A 52 27.74 8.80 -26.85
N LYS A 53 26.46 8.72 -27.26
CA LYS A 53 26.02 9.10 -28.61
C LYS A 53 26.29 10.57 -28.91
N ALA A 54 26.01 11.47 -27.96
CA ALA A 54 26.27 12.90 -28.10
C ALA A 54 27.76 13.24 -28.26
N ARG A 55 28.65 12.38 -27.77
CA ARG A 55 30.12 12.49 -27.92
C ARG A 55 30.65 11.81 -29.19
N GLY A 56 29.78 11.37 -30.09
CA GLY A 56 30.15 10.68 -31.33
C GLY A 56 30.49 9.21 -31.15
N GLY A 57 30.22 8.64 -29.96
CA GLY A 57 30.40 7.22 -29.73
C GLY A 57 29.25 6.40 -30.31
N GLU A 58 29.57 5.21 -30.82
CA GLU A 58 28.55 4.28 -31.33
C GLU A 58 27.70 3.70 -30.20
N VAL A 59 26.39 3.67 -30.44
CA VAL A 59 25.38 3.07 -29.56
C VAL A 59 24.56 2.09 -30.38
N SER A 60 24.42 0.87 -29.86
CA SER A 60 23.60 -0.15 -30.48
C SER A 60 22.13 0.19 -30.33
N GLN A 61 21.39 0.20 -31.45
CA GLN A 61 19.94 0.39 -31.42
C GLN A 61 19.25 -0.74 -30.65
N ALA A 62 19.70 -1.99 -30.81
CA ALA A 62 19.14 -3.13 -30.08
C ALA A 62 19.34 -3.01 -28.56
N GLU A 63 20.44 -2.39 -28.10
CA GLU A 63 20.68 -2.13 -26.68
C GLU A 63 19.71 -1.06 -26.14
N LEU A 64 19.44 -0.01 -26.92
CA LEU A 64 18.45 1.00 -26.57
C LEU A 64 17.04 0.40 -26.50
N ASP A 65 16.64 -0.38 -27.50
CA ASP A 65 15.31 -0.99 -27.57
C ASP A 65 15.08 -1.94 -26.39
N ALA A 66 16.08 -2.75 -26.03
CA ALA A 66 16.02 -3.62 -24.85
C ALA A 66 15.90 -2.82 -23.54
N LEU A 67 16.55 -1.66 -23.46
CA LEU A 67 16.50 -0.80 -22.29
C LEU A 67 15.14 -0.11 -22.15
N PHE A 68 14.53 0.32 -23.27
CA PHE A 68 13.16 0.85 -23.28
C PHE A 68 12.15 -0.21 -22.86
N ALA A 69 12.19 -1.40 -23.46
CA ALA A 69 11.30 -2.50 -23.10
C ALA A 69 11.40 -2.84 -21.60
N ARG A 70 12.60 -2.78 -21.03
CA ARG A 70 12.81 -2.99 -19.59
C ARG A 70 12.22 -1.86 -18.73
N LEU A 71 12.34 -0.60 -19.17
CA LEU A 71 11.73 0.52 -18.46
C LEU A 71 10.21 0.43 -18.47
N ASP A 72 9.62 0.02 -19.59
CA ASP A 72 8.18 -0.17 -19.74
C ASP A 72 7.67 -1.31 -18.85
N ASP A 73 8.36 -2.45 -18.81
CA ASP A 73 8.04 -3.57 -17.91
C ASP A 73 8.11 -3.16 -16.43
N ILE A 74 9.15 -2.41 -16.04
CA ILE A 74 9.27 -1.90 -14.66
C ILE A 74 8.12 -0.93 -14.35
N ALA A 75 7.77 -0.04 -15.27
CA ALA A 75 6.67 0.91 -15.10
C ALA A 75 5.32 0.19 -14.94
N ALA A 76 5.06 -0.83 -15.75
CA ALA A 76 3.85 -1.64 -15.65
C ALA A 76 3.77 -2.36 -14.29
N LYS A 77 4.87 -2.94 -13.81
CA LYS A 77 4.92 -3.61 -12.50
C LYS A 77 4.68 -2.65 -11.34
N ILE A 78 5.30 -1.46 -11.38
CA ILE A 78 5.05 -0.42 -10.36
C ILE A 78 3.57 -0.02 -10.37
N ALA A 79 2.98 0.20 -11.55
CA ALA A 79 1.58 0.57 -11.68
C ALA A 79 0.61 -0.52 -11.18
N THR A 80 0.99 -1.80 -11.25
CA THR A 80 0.23 -2.91 -10.67
C THR A 80 0.33 -2.89 -9.15
N ILE A 81 1.54 -2.76 -8.58
CA ILE A 81 1.72 -2.68 -7.13
C ILE A 81 1.04 -1.45 -6.54
N ASP A 82 1.07 -0.31 -7.24
CA ASP A 82 0.37 0.91 -6.81
C ASP A 82 -1.15 0.66 -6.72
N ARG A 83 -1.74 -0.07 -7.69
CA ARG A 83 -3.15 -0.49 -7.62
C ARG A 83 -3.43 -1.44 -6.47
N GLU A 84 -2.57 -2.44 -6.24
CA GLU A 84 -2.70 -3.38 -5.12
C GLU A 84 -2.61 -2.67 -3.76
N LEU A 85 -1.73 -1.67 -3.63
CA LEU A 85 -1.64 -0.83 -2.43
C LEU A 85 -2.91 0.02 -2.21
N ASP A 86 -3.47 0.58 -3.28
CA ASP A 86 -4.73 1.33 -3.22
C ASP A 86 -5.90 0.43 -2.81
N GLU A 87 -5.95 -0.81 -3.29
CA GLU A 87 -6.95 -1.82 -2.90
C GLU A 87 -6.83 -2.20 -1.41
N VAL A 88 -5.62 -2.48 -0.93
CA VAL A 88 -5.36 -2.81 0.49
C VAL A 88 -5.77 -1.66 1.41
N HIS A 89 -5.52 -0.40 1.01
CA HIS A 89 -5.96 0.76 1.77
C HIS A 89 -7.48 0.97 1.69
N GLY A 90 -8.09 0.77 0.51
CA GLY A 90 -9.54 0.87 0.33
C GLY A 90 -10.32 -0.16 1.15
N GLU A 91 -9.85 -1.41 1.18
CA GLU A 91 -10.43 -2.49 1.99
C GLU A 91 -10.35 -2.17 3.49
N SER A 92 -9.24 -1.59 3.95
CA SER A 92 -9.08 -1.17 5.36
C SER A 92 -10.05 -0.07 5.81
N VAL A 93 -10.54 0.78 4.87
CA VAL A 93 -11.48 1.86 5.18
C VAL A 93 -12.92 1.35 5.28
N HIS A 94 -13.26 0.23 4.60
CA HIS A 94 -14.63 -0.29 4.56
C HIS A 94 -15.04 -1.11 5.80
N VAL A 95 -14.11 -1.48 6.69
CA VAL A 95 -14.39 -2.34 7.86
C VAL A 95 -14.88 -1.55 9.09
N ASP A 96 -14.74 -0.21 9.12
CA ASP A 96 -15.04 0.61 10.31
C ASP A 96 -16.38 1.40 10.27
N GLU A 97 -17.29 1.12 9.34
CA GLU A 97 -18.67 1.66 9.40
C GLU A 97 -19.59 0.76 10.24
N GLN A 98 -19.24 0.50 11.50
CA GLN A 98 -20.23 0.07 12.48
C GLN A 98 -20.81 1.34 13.15
N PRO A 99 -22.10 1.68 12.93
CA PRO A 99 -22.67 2.88 13.52
C PRO A 99 -22.54 2.79 15.04
N ALA A 100 -21.96 3.82 15.63
CA ALA A 100 -21.81 3.93 17.08
C ALA A 100 -23.18 3.64 17.74
N PRO A 101 -23.26 2.74 18.74
CA PRO A 101 -24.52 2.45 19.40
C PRO A 101 -25.07 3.75 20.00
N ALA A 102 -26.37 3.98 19.80
CA ALA A 102 -27.05 5.18 20.26
C ALA A 102 -26.77 5.39 21.76
N ALA A 103 -26.27 6.58 22.11
CA ALA A 103 -26.04 6.95 23.49
C ALA A 103 -27.36 6.83 24.27
N GLU A 104 -27.44 5.86 25.19
CA GLU A 104 -28.56 5.76 26.13
C GLU A 104 -28.57 7.02 27.00
N ALA A 105 -29.61 7.84 26.85
CA ALA A 105 -29.89 8.94 27.75
C ALA A 105 -30.16 8.35 29.14
N VAL A 106 -29.18 8.48 30.04
CA VAL A 106 -29.36 8.23 31.46
C VAL A 106 -30.32 9.28 32.01
N ASP A 107 -31.58 8.89 32.23
CA ASP A 107 -32.56 9.63 33.01
C ASP A 107 -32.01 9.81 34.44
N ALA A 108 -31.53 11.02 34.74
CA ALA A 108 -31.18 11.42 36.09
C ALA A 108 -32.47 11.77 36.86
N GLU A 109 -32.99 10.80 37.61
CA GLU A 109 -34.01 11.04 38.66
C GLU A 109 -33.47 12.06 39.68
N VAL A 110 -33.92 13.31 39.57
CA VAL A 110 -33.73 14.33 40.61
C VAL A 110 -34.77 14.08 41.71
N LYS A 111 -34.37 13.38 42.77
CA LYS A 111 -35.12 13.35 44.03
C LYS A 111 -35.15 14.75 44.63
N LYS A 112 -36.34 15.37 44.66
CA LYS A 112 -36.64 16.53 45.53
C LYS A 112 -36.59 16.07 46.98
N SER A 113 -35.75 16.73 47.78
CA SER A 113 -35.79 16.72 49.23
C SER A 113 -36.90 17.67 49.72
N GLU A 114 -37.85 17.15 50.51
CA GLU A 114 -38.69 17.93 51.44
C GLU A 114 -37.90 18.37 52.67
#